data_AF-A0A819ICX1-F1
#
_entry.id   AF-A0A819ICX1-F1
#
_cell.length_a   1.000
_cell.length_b   1.000
_cell.length_c   1.000
_cell.angle_alpha   90.00
_cell.angle_beta   90.00
_cell.angle_gamma   90.00
#
_symmetry.space_group_name_H-M   'P 1'
#
loop_
_entity.id
_entity.type
_entity.pdbx_description
1 polymer ?
#
loop_
_entity_poly.entity_id
_entity_poly.type
_entity_poly.pdbx_seq_one_letter_code
_entity_poly.pdbx_strand_id
1 'polypeptide(L)'
;MHSFRDVILDDILREKFRKFLHTVFNAEPTYVIFNYINRAVRNSANQNDHDIYRDLQHALKTRQFAFIRGLWTLIRQIIQLRIQIKDLIRQQITIFKHLGYCRMIKNIVSIGDGDRCIGTFIPYDFKNLTDIPIPRESIDLVVCYMGLHHLPQEQLNIFFQMIYRILRPNGLFLFREYHARQELIPLLNVAHMVFNVVTGVDYESEINEIRAFRTIEDWRSCLRRAGFEDTFVYDEQEDDPTDDIMIKIIANPESNYFRSCEWLVVRIYMQFGQYLNHTSFYYFPFVKFLVHYWSLFLSETKLSIKQYGFLTILFRSPDFQMNVFVGIFMTVTLLPLILPSFLVRIFSPRAILEYEQLVLEHTENIDEDPFNFQQSIDPHIDHVQILKKKDFYAIRVPRHYIFTSILKKLAMHSGQFNFHYISDRDDQIQSEILINNDDDVQRLMWLKQQPSIDVIYEYKNPIDNKQTTLIVGVKIKELFSLIRNWAYFESDGSMTIVQIFDYFE
;
A
#
# COMPACT_ATOMS: atom_id res chain seq x y z
N MET A 1 -3.52 27.95 19.38
CA MET A 1 -4.02 27.27 18.17
C MET A 1 -4.97 28.24 17.46
N HIS A 2 -4.99 28.22 16.12
CA HIS A 2 -5.83 29.11 15.30
C HIS A 2 -6.70 28.28 14.34
N SER A 3 -7.15 27.10 14.79
CA SER A 3 -7.82 26.12 13.95
C SER A 3 -9.08 26.65 13.29
N PHE A 4 -9.84 27.54 13.95
CA PHE A 4 -10.99 28.18 13.31
C PHE A 4 -10.56 29.04 12.11
N ARG A 5 -9.45 29.77 12.22
CA ARG A 5 -8.92 30.59 11.11
C ARG A 5 -8.37 29.71 10.01
N ASP A 6 -7.58 28.70 10.38
CA ASP A 6 -6.98 27.76 9.44
C ASP A 6 -8.07 27.07 8.59
N VAL A 7 -9.16 26.62 9.24
CA VAL A 7 -10.28 25.97 8.55
C VAL A 7 -11.11 26.94 7.69
N ILE A 8 -11.34 28.17 8.14
CA ILE A 8 -12.24 29.11 7.43
C ILE A 8 -11.52 29.87 6.31
N LEU A 9 -10.22 30.07 6.42
CA LEU A 9 -9.43 30.78 5.40
C LEU A 9 -8.92 29.84 4.29
N ASP A 10 -8.76 28.55 4.59
CA ASP A 10 -8.42 27.54 3.59
C ASP A 10 -9.67 27.05 2.84
N ASP A 11 -9.67 27.13 1.50
CA ASP A 11 -10.84 26.77 0.70
C ASP A 11 -11.22 25.28 0.80
N ILE A 12 -10.24 24.40 0.94
CA ILE A 12 -10.42 22.94 1.00
C ILE A 12 -10.97 22.55 2.38
N LEU A 13 -10.32 22.99 3.46
CA LEU A 13 -10.78 22.72 4.83
C LEU A 13 -12.14 23.35 5.10
N ARG A 14 -12.41 24.53 4.54
CA ARG A 14 -13.72 25.19 4.64
C ARG A 14 -14.83 24.37 4.02
N GLU A 15 -14.59 23.81 2.83
CA GLU A 15 -15.58 22.98 2.15
C GLU A 15 -15.77 21.64 2.87
N LYS A 16 -14.69 21.01 3.34
CA LYS A 16 -14.76 19.85 4.22
C LYS A 16 -15.57 20.14 5.48
N PHE A 17 -15.36 21.29 6.12
CA PHE A 17 -16.11 21.68 7.30
C PHE A 17 -17.61 21.93 7.01
N ARG A 18 -17.95 22.52 5.86
CA ARG A 18 -19.35 22.62 5.43
C ARG A 18 -19.98 21.25 5.22
N LYS A 19 -19.26 20.33 4.58
CA LYS A 19 -19.70 18.94 4.41
C LYS A 19 -19.94 18.31 5.79
N PHE A 20 -19.03 18.48 6.75
CA PHE A 20 -19.16 17.96 8.12
C PHE A 20 -20.44 18.46 8.80
N LEU A 21 -20.70 19.76 8.76
CA LEU A 21 -21.92 20.36 9.32
C LEU A 21 -23.21 19.89 8.63
N HIS A 22 -23.12 19.33 7.43
CA HIS A 22 -24.27 18.83 6.68
C HIS A 22 -24.48 17.33 6.89
N THR A 23 -23.41 16.54 6.79
CA THR A 23 -23.46 15.07 6.78
C THR A 23 -23.30 14.47 8.17
N VAL A 24 -22.38 15.00 8.98
CA VAL A 24 -22.03 14.45 10.29
C VAL A 24 -22.75 15.17 11.42
N PHE A 25 -22.87 16.51 11.36
CA PHE A 25 -23.39 17.36 12.43
C PHE A 25 -24.57 18.24 12.02
N ASN A 26 -25.74 17.64 11.79
CA ASN A 26 -26.96 18.32 11.33
C ASN A 26 -27.87 18.80 12.50
N ALA A 27 -27.26 19.27 13.60
CA ALA A 27 -27.99 19.78 14.74
C ALA A 27 -28.67 21.14 14.43
N GLU A 28 -28.03 21.95 13.58
CA GLU A 28 -28.47 23.28 13.16
C GLU A 28 -28.29 23.43 11.64
N PRO A 29 -29.07 24.29 10.95
CA PRO A 29 -28.84 24.52 9.54
C PRO A 29 -27.41 25.01 9.29
N THR A 30 -26.69 24.36 8.38
CA THR A 30 -25.26 24.59 8.12
C THR A 30 -24.92 26.07 7.95
N TYR A 31 -25.73 26.80 7.17
CA TYR A 31 -25.51 28.24 6.93
C TYR A 31 -25.57 29.08 8.20
N VAL A 32 -26.36 28.69 9.20
CA VAL A 32 -26.49 29.42 10.46
C VAL A 32 -25.17 29.33 11.21
N ILE A 33 -24.75 28.12 11.60
CA ILE A 33 -23.51 27.88 12.35
C ILE A 33 -22.31 28.49 11.60
N PHE A 34 -22.24 28.26 10.29
CA PHE A 34 -21.17 28.77 9.45
C PHE A 34 -21.12 30.31 9.45
N ASN A 35 -22.26 31.00 9.46
CA ASN A 35 -22.30 32.47 9.55
C ASN A 35 -21.79 33.00 10.90
N TYR A 36 -22.14 32.34 12.01
CA TYR A 36 -21.62 32.73 13.32
C TYR A 36 -20.12 32.53 13.43
N ILE A 37 -19.61 31.40 12.92
CA ILE A 37 -18.17 31.13 12.87
C ILE A 37 -17.46 32.16 12.01
N ASN A 38 -17.94 32.46 10.80
CA ASN A 38 -17.34 33.49 9.95
C ASN A 38 -17.30 34.86 10.62
N ARG A 39 -18.38 35.26 11.30
CA ARG A 39 -18.42 36.52 12.04
C ARG A 39 -17.41 36.54 13.17
N ALA A 40 -17.35 35.47 13.98
CA ALA A 40 -16.43 35.37 15.11
C ALA A 40 -14.96 35.31 14.64
N VAL A 41 -14.66 34.61 13.55
CA VAL A 41 -13.31 34.54 12.95
C VAL A 41 -12.84 35.90 12.44
N ARG A 42 -13.73 36.68 11.82
CA ARG A 42 -13.44 38.02 11.27
C ARG A 42 -13.46 39.13 12.32
N ASN A 43 -13.94 38.85 13.53
CA ASN A 43 -13.91 39.80 14.63
C ASN A 43 -12.47 40.00 15.11
N SER A 44 -11.94 41.21 14.94
CA SER A 44 -10.56 41.55 15.34
C SER A 44 -10.33 41.49 16.85
N ALA A 45 -11.40 41.52 17.67
CA ALA A 45 -11.31 41.32 19.11
C ALA A 45 -10.99 39.87 19.50
N ASN A 46 -11.30 38.89 18.64
CA ASN A 46 -11.06 37.48 18.92
C ASN A 46 -9.64 37.11 18.46
N GLN A 47 -8.68 36.96 19.38
CA GLN A 47 -7.28 36.74 19.02
C GLN A 47 -6.96 35.27 18.77
N ASN A 48 -7.65 34.35 19.46
CA ASN A 48 -7.41 32.91 19.39
C ASN A 48 -8.73 32.11 19.34
N ASP A 49 -8.62 30.77 19.23
CA ASP A 49 -9.78 29.88 19.16
C ASP A 49 -10.68 29.95 20.41
N HIS A 50 -10.13 30.25 21.59
CA HIS A 50 -10.89 30.39 22.84
C HIS A 50 -11.79 31.63 22.82
N ASP A 51 -11.31 32.74 22.27
CA ASP A 51 -12.12 33.94 22.10
C ASP A 51 -13.28 33.68 21.12
N ILE A 52 -12.98 32.99 20.02
CA ILE A 52 -13.97 32.56 19.03
C ILE A 52 -15.01 31.64 19.67
N TYR A 53 -14.59 30.64 20.46
CA TYR A 53 -15.50 29.74 21.17
C TYR A 53 -16.44 30.50 22.13
N ARG A 54 -15.92 31.45 22.92
CA ARG A 54 -16.73 32.26 23.85
C ARG A 54 -17.72 33.16 23.11
N ASP A 55 -17.30 33.78 22.01
CA ASP A 55 -18.16 34.59 21.14
C ASP A 55 -19.29 33.74 20.54
N LEU A 56 -18.96 32.54 20.04
CA LEU A 56 -19.95 31.57 19.55
C LEU A 56 -20.93 31.14 20.64
N GLN A 57 -20.44 30.83 21.84
CA GLN A 57 -21.27 30.42 22.97
C GLN A 57 -22.22 31.55 23.40
N HIS A 58 -21.72 32.79 23.46
CA HIS A 58 -22.54 33.96 23.76
C HIS A 58 -23.59 34.20 22.68
N ALA A 59 -23.19 34.11 21.41
CA ALA A 59 -24.09 34.30 20.27
C ALA A 59 -25.18 33.21 20.21
N LEU A 60 -24.87 31.97 20.59
CA LEU A 60 -25.87 30.89 20.69
C LEU A 60 -26.83 31.10 21.86
N LYS A 61 -26.33 31.49 23.05
CA LYS A 61 -27.13 31.75 24.26
C LYS A 61 -28.09 32.94 24.12
N THR A 62 -27.69 33.98 23.40
CA THR A 62 -28.45 35.23 23.26
C THR A 62 -29.45 35.23 22.10
N ARG A 63 -29.58 34.13 21.34
CA ARG A 63 -30.53 34.03 20.23
C ARG A 63 -31.98 34.06 20.69
N GLN A 64 -32.80 34.77 19.93
CA GLN A 64 -34.26 34.78 20.08
C GLN A 64 -34.83 33.36 19.89
N PHE A 65 -35.77 32.97 20.76
CA PHE A 65 -36.42 31.65 20.78
C PHE A 65 -35.48 30.45 21.03
N ALA A 66 -34.36 30.65 21.74
CA ALA A 66 -33.40 29.59 22.10
C ALA A 66 -34.07 28.35 22.71
N PHE A 67 -35.12 28.52 23.53
CA PHE A 67 -35.85 27.42 24.15
C PHE A 67 -36.59 26.53 23.13
N ILE A 68 -37.32 27.12 22.18
CA ILE A 68 -38.07 26.38 21.15
C ILE A 68 -37.09 25.70 20.19
N ARG A 69 -36.00 26.37 19.83
CA ARG A 69 -34.95 25.77 19.01
C ARG A 69 -34.24 24.63 19.72
N GLY A 70 -33.93 24.75 21.01
CA GLY A 70 -33.34 23.66 21.80
C GLY A 70 -34.14 22.36 21.73
N LEU A 71 -35.48 22.44 21.73
CA LEU A 71 -36.35 21.28 21.54
C LEU A 71 -36.23 20.66 20.13
N TRP A 72 -36.13 21.49 19.09
CA TRP A 72 -35.88 21.04 17.71
C TRP A 72 -34.47 20.45 17.52
N THR A 73 -33.46 21.06 18.14
CA THR A 73 -32.07 20.57 18.12
C THR A 73 -32.01 19.18 18.77
N LEU A 74 -32.73 18.96 19.86
CA LEU A 74 -32.81 17.67 20.56
C LEU A 74 -33.47 16.59 19.67
N ILE A 75 -34.55 16.93 18.95
CA ILE A 75 -35.17 16.03 17.95
C ILE A 75 -34.19 15.69 16.82
N ARG A 76 -33.47 16.68 16.29
CA ARG A 76 -32.47 16.46 15.22
C ARG A 76 -31.29 15.61 15.70
N GLN A 77 -30.82 15.82 16.93
CA GLN A 77 -29.79 15.00 17.56
C GLN A 77 -30.24 13.54 17.67
N ILE A 78 -31.49 13.26 18.06
CA ILE A 78 -32.03 11.89 18.08
C ILE A 78 -32.04 11.25 16.68
N ILE A 79 -32.44 12.00 15.65
CA ILE A 79 -32.42 11.51 14.26
C ILE A 79 -31.00 11.23 13.80
N GLN A 80 -30.06 12.12 14.09
CA GLN A 80 -28.65 12.00 13.74
C GLN A 80 -28.00 10.79 14.45
N LEU A 81 -28.29 10.58 15.74
CA LEU A 81 -27.84 9.39 16.47
C LEU A 81 -28.33 8.10 15.80
N ARG A 82 -29.57 8.06 15.30
CA ARG A 82 -30.08 6.88 14.56
C ARG A 82 -29.31 6.64 13.26
N ILE A 83 -28.93 7.71 12.54
CA ILE A 83 -28.13 7.60 11.31
C ILE A 83 -26.73 7.08 11.66
N GLN A 84 -26.10 7.62 12.70
CA GLN A 84 -24.78 7.17 13.17
C GLN A 84 -24.81 5.71 13.63
N ILE A 85 -25.82 5.29 14.39
CA ILE A 85 -26.00 3.89 14.79
C ILE A 85 -26.15 2.99 13.55
N LYS A 86 -26.93 3.42 12.55
CA LYS A 86 -27.09 2.66 11.30
C LYS A 86 -25.77 2.50 10.55
N ASP A 87 -24.96 3.54 10.46
CA ASP A 87 -23.64 3.48 9.82
C ASP A 87 -22.65 2.62 10.62
N LEU A 88 -22.61 2.76 11.95
CA LEU A 88 -21.80 1.90 12.82
C LEU A 88 -22.15 0.42 12.64
N ILE A 89 -23.45 0.09 12.59
CA ILE A 89 -23.93 -1.27 12.31
C ILE A 89 -23.52 -1.71 10.90
N ARG A 90 -23.62 -0.84 9.89
CA ARG A 90 -23.18 -1.13 8.52
C ARG A 90 -21.70 -1.50 8.50
N GLN A 91 -20.83 -0.65 9.05
CA GLN A 91 -19.38 -0.88 9.09
C GLN A 91 -19.03 -2.17 9.82
N GLN A 92 -19.66 -2.43 10.98
CA GLN A 92 -19.51 -3.69 11.71
C GLN A 92 -19.91 -4.90 10.85
N ILE A 93 -21.06 -4.85 10.18
CA ILE A 93 -21.51 -5.94 9.30
C ILE A 93 -20.53 -6.13 8.14
N THR A 94 -20.03 -5.06 7.53
CA THR A 94 -19.01 -5.12 6.49
C THR A 94 -17.76 -5.84 7.00
N ILE A 95 -17.26 -5.44 8.17
CA ILE A 95 -16.07 -6.04 8.79
C ILE A 95 -16.32 -7.51 9.17
N PHE A 96 -17.50 -7.85 9.70
CA PHE A 96 -17.87 -9.23 10.04
C PHE A 96 -18.08 -10.12 8.80
N LYS A 97 -18.57 -9.57 7.69
CA LYS A 97 -18.68 -10.30 6.43
C LYS A 97 -17.31 -10.69 5.88
N HIS A 98 -16.33 -9.76 5.91
CA HIS A 98 -14.95 -10.04 5.50
C HIS A 98 -14.29 -11.14 6.33
N LEU A 99 -14.80 -11.34 7.54
CA LEU A 99 -14.28 -12.30 8.50
C LEU A 99 -14.82 -13.72 8.28
N GLY A 100 -16.02 -13.91 7.74
CA GLY A 100 -16.68 -15.22 7.75
C GLY A 100 -17.04 -15.74 9.17
N TYR A 101 -16.83 -14.92 10.20
CA TYR A 101 -16.96 -15.27 11.63
C TYR A 101 -18.38 -15.03 12.21
N CYS A 102 -19.39 -14.75 11.40
CA CYS A 102 -20.73 -14.36 11.86
C CYS A 102 -21.42 -15.38 12.80
N ARG A 103 -20.90 -16.61 12.95
CA ARG A 103 -21.45 -17.65 13.84
C ARG A 103 -20.70 -17.86 15.16
N MET A 104 -19.62 -17.12 15.45
CA MET A 104 -18.75 -17.39 16.62
C MET A 104 -18.66 -16.27 17.67
N ILE A 105 -19.23 -15.08 17.41
CA ILE A 105 -19.23 -13.97 18.36
C ILE A 105 -20.50 -14.07 19.22
N LYS A 106 -20.34 -14.32 20.52
CA LYS A 106 -21.40 -14.44 21.52
C LYS A 106 -21.31 -13.34 22.57
N ASN A 107 -20.11 -13.05 23.03
CA ASN A 107 -19.86 -12.09 24.11
C ASN A 107 -19.31 -10.79 23.55
N ILE A 108 -20.16 -9.77 23.46
CA ILE A 108 -19.81 -8.43 22.97
C ILE A 108 -19.88 -7.44 24.12
N VAL A 109 -18.82 -6.64 24.26
CA VAL A 109 -18.74 -5.55 25.23
C VAL A 109 -18.45 -4.25 24.49
N SER A 110 -19.20 -3.21 24.83
CA SER A 110 -18.98 -1.84 24.36
C SER A 110 -18.43 -1.00 25.51
N ILE A 111 -17.32 -0.31 25.28
CA ILE A 111 -16.57 0.42 26.30
C ILE A 111 -16.41 1.88 25.86
N GLY A 112 -16.98 2.79 26.65
CA GLY A 112 -16.85 4.24 26.42
C GLY A 112 -17.81 4.83 25.37
N ASP A 113 -18.69 4.01 24.78
CA ASP A 113 -19.52 4.40 23.63
C ASP A 113 -20.82 5.13 23.96
N GLY A 114 -20.95 5.81 25.11
CA GLY A 114 -22.22 6.46 25.51
C GLY A 114 -23.46 5.55 25.27
N ASP A 115 -24.58 6.11 24.83
CA ASP A 115 -25.80 5.33 24.52
C ASP A 115 -25.76 4.58 23.16
N ARG A 116 -24.62 4.54 22.46
CA ARG A 116 -24.48 3.92 21.12
C ARG A 116 -24.05 2.45 21.21
N CYS A 117 -24.77 1.67 22.02
CA CYS A 117 -24.36 0.35 22.45
C CYS A 117 -24.87 -0.80 21.59
N ILE A 118 -24.00 -1.79 21.35
CA ILE A 118 -24.36 -3.12 20.86
C ILE A 118 -23.75 -4.13 21.84
N GLY A 119 -24.58 -4.95 22.49
CA GLY A 119 -24.14 -5.91 23.51
C GLY A 119 -24.21 -5.36 24.94
N THR A 120 -23.34 -5.85 25.82
CA THR A 120 -23.27 -5.37 27.21
C THR A 120 -22.48 -4.07 27.26
N PHE A 121 -23.14 -2.98 27.65
CA PHE A 121 -22.48 -1.70 27.84
C PHE A 121 -21.77 -1.65 29.18
N ILE A 122 -20.53 -1.17 29.16
CA ILE A 122 -19.79 -0.86 30.37
C ILE A 122 -19.48 0.64 30.33
N PRO A 123 -20.14 1.45 31.18
CA PRO A 123 -19.77 2.83 31.33
C PRO A 123 -18.32 2.88 31.80
N TYR A 124 -17.51 3.66 31.11
CA TYR A 124 -16.09 3.73 31.36
C TYR A 124 -15.67 5.18 31.57
N ASP A 125 -15.13 5.47 32.76
CA ASP A 125 -14.58 6.78 33.06
C ASP A 125 -13.16 6.86 32.52
N PHE A 126 -12.99 7.54 31.39
CA PHE A 126 -11.69 7.77 30.76
C PHE A 126 -10.72 8.59 31.63
N LYS A 127 -11.16 9.14 32.77
CA LYS A 127 -10.28 9.83 33.73
C LYS A 127 -9.73 8.91 34.82
N ASN A 128 -10.43 7.81 35.13
CA ASN A 128 -10.06 6.87 36.18
C ASN A 128 -10.14 5.43 35.67
N LEU A 129 -9.03 4.91 35.14
CA LEU A 129 -8.96 3.50 34.76
C LEU A 129 -8.94 2.59 36.00
N THR A 130 -10.11 2.15 36.47
CA THR A 130 -10.22 1.02 37.39
C THR A 130 -10.26 -0.30 36.62
N ASP A 131 -9.76 -1.39 37.20
CA ASP A 131 -9.86 -2.72 36.58
C ASP A 131 -11.33 -3.05 36.29
N ILE A 132 -11.67 -3.26 35.02
CA ILE A 132 -13.03 -3.63 34.62
C ILE A 132 -13.33 -5.02 35.20
N PRO A 133 -14.48 -5.24 35.87
CA PRO A 133 -14.84 -6.50 36.50
C PRO A 133 -15.27 -7.58 35.48
N ILE A 134 -14.60 -7.65 34.33
CA ILE A 134 -14.73 -8.73 33.35
C ILE A 134 -13.60 -9.73 33.58
N PRO A 135 -13.89 -11.04 33.60
CA PRO A 135 -12.87 -12.08 33.67
C PRO A 135 -11.83 -12.01 32.54
N ARG A 136 -10.67 -12.66 32.73
CA ARG A 136 -9.69 -12.82 31.66
C ARG A 136 -10.27 -13.71 30.56
N GLU A 137 -9.93 -13.43 29.31
CA GLU A 137 -10.22 -14.30 28.16
C GLU A 137 -11.70 -14.71 28.01
N SER A 138 -12.63 -13.85 28.42
CA SER A 138 -14.08 -14.15 28.40
C SER A 138 -14.87 -13.47 27.30
N ILE A 139 -14.28 -12.47 26.64
CA ILE A 139 -14.95 -11.62 25.64
C ILE A 139 -14.49 -11.97 24.23
N ASP A 140 -15.44 -12.00 23.30
CA ASP A 140 -15.20 -12.34 21.91
C ASP A 140 -14.92 -11.09 21.07
N LEU A 141 -15.59 -10.00 21.41
CA LEU A 141 -15.50 -8.72 20.74
C LEU A 141 -15.61 -7.58 21.76
N VAL A 142 -14.64 -6.69 21.74
CA VAL A 142 -14.73 -5.38 22.38
C VAL A 142 -14.91 -4.32 21.29
N VAL A 143 -15.86 -3.41 21.49
CA VAL A 143 -16.06 -2.24 20.63
C VAL A 143 -15.78 -0.94 21.39
N CYS A 144 -15.16 0.04 20.72
CA CYS A 144 -14.91 1.39 21.25
C CYS A 144 -14.92 2.42 20.11
N TYR A 145 -15.90 3.30 20.08
CA TYR A 145 -16.16 4.26 19.02
C TYR A 145 -15.89 5.69 19.48
N MET A 146 -14.94 6.35 18.81
CA MET A 146 -14.65 7.78 18.89
C MET A 146 -14.41 8.25 20.34
N GLY A 147 -13.51 7.57 21.05
CA GLY A 147 -13.25 7.83 22.47
C GLY A 147 -11.79 7.73 22.89
N LEU A 148 -10.94 7.07 22.11
CA LEU A 148 -9.55 6.82 22.49
C LEU A 148 -8.69 8.09 22.42
N HIS A 149 -8.99 9.02 21.52
CA HIS A 149 -8.28 10.30 21.44
C HIS A 149 -8.57 11.24 22.63
N HIS A 150 -9.59 10.93 23.45
CA HIS A 150 -9.88 11.65 24.70
C HIS A 150 -9.17 11.06 25.93
N LEU A 151 -8.54 9.89 25.81
CA LEU A 151 -7.78 9.29 26.90
C LEU A 151 -6.52 10.12 27.23
N PRO A 152 -6.18 10.28 28.52
CA PRO A 152 -4.84 10.71 28.90
C PRO A 152 -3.80 9.75 28.29
N GLN A 153 -2.75 10.30 27.71
CA GLN A 153 -1.84 9.52 26.85
C GLN A 153 -1.02 8.49 27.64
N GLU A 154 -0.73 8.79 28.90
CA GLU A 154 -0.11 7.89 29.87
C GLU A 154 -1.01 6.72 30.27
N GLN A 155 -2.34 6.87 30.11
CA GLN A 155 -3.34 5.85 30.44
C GLN A 155 -3.65 4.93 29.25
N LEU A 156 -3.33 5.34 28.02
CA LEU A 156 -3.69 4.62 26.80
C LEU A 156 -3.17 3.17 26.77
N ASN A 157 -1.92 2.94 27.18
CA ASN A 157 -1.35 1.59 27.20
C ASN A 157 -2.02 0.71 28.27
N ILE A 158 -2.36 1.28 29.42
CA ILE A 158 -3.08 0.56 30.48
C ILE A 158 -4.47 0.13 29.98
N PHE A 159 -5.16 1.04 29.28
CA PHE A 159 -6.44 0.74 28.65
C PHE A 159 -6.31 -0.43 27.65
N PHE A 160 -5.33 -0.39 26.74
CA PHE A 160 -5.14 -1.48 25.78
C PHE A 160 -4.77 -2.81 26.44
N GLN A 161 -3.94 -2.80 27.50
CA GLN A 161 -3.62 -4.01 28.25
C GLN A 161 -4.85 -4.62 28.93
N MET A 162 -5.75 -3.78 29.42
CA MET A 162 -7.03 -4.22 29.98
C MET A 162 -7.94 -4.82 28.91
N ILE A 163 -8.05 -4.21 27.72
CA ILE A 163 -8.79 -4.79 26.59
C ILE A 163 -8.18 -6.14 26.18
N TYR A 164 -6.85 -6.21 26.08
CA TYR A 164 -6.15 -7.42 25.73
C TYR A 164 -6.40 -8.55 26.75
N ARG A 165 -6.43 -8.22 28.05
CA ARG A 165 -6.69 -9.17 29.14
C ARG A 165 -8.04 -9.86 29.04
N ILE A 166 -9.10 -9.11 28.69
CA ILE A 166 -10.48 -9.61 28.70
C ILE A 166 -10.84 -10.37 27.43
N LEU A 167 -10.12 -10.13 26.33
CA LEU A 167 -10.32 -10.83 25.07
C LEU A 167 -9.77 -12.24 25.12
N ARG A 168 -10.57 -13.21 24.66
CA ARG A 168 -10.14 -14.60 24.47
C ARG A 168 -9.05 -14.70 23.37
N PRO A 169 -8.36 -15.84 23.22
CA PRO A 169 -7.56 -16.11 22.03
C PRO A 169 -8.36 -15.88 20.75
N ASN A 170 -7.76 -15.17 19.78
CA ASN A 170 -8.42 -14.67 18.57
C ASN A 170 -9.61 -13.70 18.81
N GLY A 171 -9.73 -13.13 20.02
CA GLY A 171 -10.73 -12.12 20.34
C GLY A 171 -10.48 -10.83 19.57
N LEU A 172 -11.56 -10.12 19.23
CA LEU A 172 -11.49 -8.93 18.37
C LEU A 172 -11.60 -7.66 19.20
N PHE A 173 -10.76 -6.68 18.87
CA PHE A 173 -10.94 -5.30 19.27
C PHE A 173 -11.27 -4.48 18.03
N LEU A 174 -12.46 -3.87 18.05
CA LEU A 174 -12.95 -3.00 17.00
C LEU A 174 -13.03 -1.58 17.56
N PHE A 175 -12.32 -0.65 16.95
CA PHE A 175 -12.40 0.74 17.37
C PHE A 175 -12.52 1.67 16.19
N ARG A 176 -13.05 2.86 16.44
CA ARG A 176 -13.31 3.85 15.40
C ARG A 176 -12.73 5.19 15.80
N GLU A 177 -11.84 5.72 14.97
CA GLU A 177 -11.04 6.90 15.26
C GLU A 177 -10.73 7.68 13.97
N TYR A 178 -10.41 8.96 14.11
CA TYR A 178 -9.97 9.80 12.99
C TYR A 178 -8.58 9.38 12.49
N HIS A 179 -8.39 9.35 11.16
CA HIS A 179 -7.07 9.32 10.55
C HIS A 179 -6.47 10.73 10.52
N ALA A 180 -5.90 11.15 11.65
CA ALA A 180 -5.50 12.54 11.85
C ALA A 180 -4.17 12.87 11.18
N ARG A 181 -4.19 13.05 9.86
CA ARG A 181 -3.11 13.65 9.09
C ARG A 181 -2.93 15.11 9.51
N GLN A 182 -1.71 15.62 9.41
CA GLN A 182 -1.33 16.93 9.95
C GLN A 182 -2.24 18.06 9.42
N GLU A 183 -2.59 18.00 8.14
CA GLU A 183 -3.49 18.93 7.45
C GLU A 183 -4.94 18.89 7.95
N LEU A 184 -5.37 17.78 8.54
CA LEU A 184 -6.75 17.57 8.98
C LEU A 184 -6.98 17.99 10.45
N ILE A 185 -5.91 18.05 11.26
CA ILE A 185 -5.99 18.39 12.69
C ILE A 185 -6.77 19.69 12.97
N PRO A 186 -6.61 20.78 12.20
CA PRO A 186 -7.43 21.98 12.42
C PRO A 186 -8.94 21.72 12.25
N LEU A 187 -9.32 20.92 11.24
CA LEU A 187 -10.72 20.54 11.01
C LEU A 187 -11.27 19.73 12.18
N LEU A 188 -10.53 18.74 12.67
CA LEU A 188 -10.93 17.90 13.80
C LEU A 188 -11.16 18.75 15.07
N ASN A 189 -10.25 19.67 15.36
CA ASN A 189 -10.42 20.57 16.50
C ASN A 189 -11.65 21.46 16.36
N VAL A 190 -11.88 22.05 15.18
CA VAL A 190 -13.08 22.87 14.93
C VAL A 190 -14.36 22.05 15.02
N ALA A 191 -14.35 20.82 14.52
CA ALA A 191 -15.49 19.90 14.63
C ALA A 191 -15.86 19.65 16.11
N HIS A 192 -14.88 19.35 16.97
CA HIS A 192 -15.11 19.18 18.41
C HIS A 192 -15.57 20.47 19.10
N MET A 193 -14.90 21.60 18.86
CA MET A 193 -15.29 22.89 19.43
C MET A 193 -16.73 23.27 19.06
N VAL A 194 -17.11 23.05 17.80
CA VAL A 194 -18.45 23.36 17.31
C VAL A 194 -19.49 22.39 17.87
N PHE A 195 -19.14 21.11 18.01
CA PHE A 195 -19.97 20.15 18.71
C PHE A 195 -20.24 20.62 20.15
N ASN A 196 -19.19 20.89 20.91
CA ASN A 196 -19.25 21.32 22.32
C ASN A 196 -20.04 22.61 22.53
N VAL A 197 -19.80 23.62 21.71
CA VAL A 197 -20.49 24.91 21.85
C VAL A 197 -21.99 24.79 21.57
N VAL A 198 -22.39 23.89 20.67
CA VAL A 198 -23.80 23.63 20.33
C VAL A 198 -24.47 22.71 21.33
N THR A 199 -23.75 21.74 21.91
CA THR A 199 -24.25 20.87 22.98
C THR A 199 -24.23 21.55 24.36
N GLY A 200 -23.65 22.74 24.46
CA GLY A 200 -23.71 23.58 25.65
C GLY A 200 -22.61 23.29 26.67
N VAL A 201 -21.53 22.62 26.26
CA VAL A 201 -20.33 22.43 27.09
C VAL A 201 -19.80 23.80 27.51
N ASP A 202 -19.51 23.95 28.80
CA ASP A 202 -18.98 25.18 29.34
C ASP A 202 -17.52 25.41 28.91
N TYR A 203 -17.07 26.64 29.02
CA TYR A 203 -15.74 27.03 28.55
C TYR A 203 -14.60 26.31 29.29
N GLU A 204 -14.73 26.11 30.60
CA GLU A 204 -13.69 25.45 31.40
C GLU A 204 -13.57 23.97 31.01
N SER A 205 -14.70 23.30 30.76
CA SER A 205 -14.70 21.93 30.26
C SER A 205 -14.06 21.80 28.87
N GLU A 206 -14.35 22.73 27.95
CA GLU A 206 -13.78 22.77 26.59
C GLU A 206 -12.25 22.90 26.61
N ILE A 207 -11.70 23.86 27.37
CA ILE A 207 -10.25 24.09 27.37
C ILE A 207 -9.45 22.96 28.02
N ASN A 208 -10.10 22.17 28.86
CA ASN A 208 -9.51 21.01 29.53
C ASN A 208 -9.79 19.70 28.78
N GLU A 209 -10.48 19.73 27.64
CA GLU A 209 -10.72 18.54 26.83
C GLU A 209 -9.41 18.03 26.21
N ILE A 210 -9.13 16.75 26.41
CA ILE A 210 -7.99 16.09 25.77
C ILE A 210 -8.38 15.73 24.34
N ARG A 211 -7.58 16.17 23.37
CA ARG A 211 -7.74 15.88 21.94
C ARG A 211 -6.43 15.37 21.35
N ALA A 212 -6.08 14.14 21.69
CA ALA A 212 -4.84 13.50 21.27
C ALA A 212 -5.06 12.67 20.00
N PHE A 213 -5.33 13.39 18.89
CA PHE A 213 -5.51 12.78 17.59
C PHE A 213 -4.24 12.09 17.09
N ARG A 214 -4.39 11.01 16.34
CA ARG A 214 -3.30 10.14 15.88
C ARG A 214 -3.55 9.66 14.45
N THR A 215 -2.47 9.35 13.73
CA THR A 215 -2.58 8.63 12.47
C THR A 215 -2.97 7.17 12.71
N ILE A 216 -3.37 6.45 11.66
CA ILE A 216 -3.69 5.01 11.79
C ILE A 216 -2.42 4.24 12.16
N GLU A 217 -1.28 4.63 11.60
CA GLU A 217 0.04 4.06 11.84
C GLU A 217 0.45 4.21 13.31
N ASP A 218 0.13 5.35 13.92
CA ASP A 218 0.34 5.57 15.35
C ASP A 218 -0.57 4.68 16.20
N TRP A 219 -1.86 4.60 15.87
CA TRP A 219 -2.80 3.70 16.55
C TRP A 219 -2.33 2.24 16.50
N ARG A 220 -1.97 1.75 15.30
CA ARG A 220 -1.38 0.43 15.06
C ARG A 220 -0.14 0.20 15.92
N SER A 221 0.72 1.20 16.03
CA SER A 221 1.97 1.09 16.79
C SER A 221 1.71 1.03 18.30
N CYS A 222 0.75 1.78 18.82
CA CYS A 222 0.32 1.65 20.21
C CYS A 222 -0.28 0.27 20.50
N LEU A 223 -1.13 -0.25 19.61
CA LEU A 223 -1.81 -1.53 19.80
C LEU A 223 -0.84 -2.72 19.68
N ARG A 224 0.13 -2.67 18.76
CA ARG A 224 1.21 -3.67 18.68
C ARG A 224 2.05 -3.74 19.97
N ARG A 225 2.36 -2.59 20.58
CA ARG A 225 3.05 -2.56 21.88
C ARG A 225 2.24 -3.19 23.01
N ALA A 226 0.91 -3.14 22.92
CA ALA A 226 0.01 -3.79 23.86
C ALA A 226 -0.23 -5.29 23.56
N GLY A 227 0.43 -5.86 22.53
CA GLY A 227 0.39 -7.29 22.20
C GLY A 227 -0.63 -7.67 21.14
N PHE A 228 -1.34 -6.71 20.55
CA PHE A 228 -2.30 -6.97 19.48
C PHE A 228 -1.63 -7.14 18.10
N GLU A 229 -2.30 -7.86 17.20
CA GLU A 229 -1.91 -7.99 15.79
C GLU A 229 -2.92 -7.29 14.87
N ASP A 230 -2.40 -6.54 13.89
CA ASP A 230 -3.24 -5.87 12.89
C ASP A 230 -3.74 -6.87 11.86
N THR A 231 -5.03 -6.77 11.55
CA THR A 231 -5.66 -7.61 10.53
C THR A 231 -5.71 -6.96 9.16
N PHE A 232 -5.34 -5.68 9.06
CA PHE A 232 -5.41 -4.83 7.87
C PHE A 232 -6.83 -4.70 7.27
N VAL A 233 -7.87 -5.01 8.05
CA VAL A 233 -9.27 -4.79 7.67
C VAL A 233 -9.79 -3.56 8.37
N TYR A 234 -10.29 -2.62 7.59
CA TYR A 234 -10.89 -1.37 8.04
C TYR A 234 -12.06 -0.99 7.13
N ASP A 235 -12.94 -0.11 7.62
CA ASP A 235 -14.00 0.52 6.82
C ASP A 235 -14.05 2.01 7.18
N GLU A 236 -14.22 2.87 6.17
CA GLU A 236 -14.30 4.32 6.35
C GLU A 236 -15.78 4.73 6.46
N GLN A 237 -16.09 5.81 7.19
CA GLN A 237 -17.44 6.36 7.14
C GLN A 237 -17.66 7.01 5.77
N GLU A 238 -18.70 6.55 5.08
CA GLU A 238 -19.10 7.14 3.80
C GLU A 238 -19.49 8.61 3.99
N ASP A 239 -18.95 9.47 3.13
CA ASP A 239 -19.19 10.91 3.12
C ASP A 239 -18.81 11.70 4.39
N ASP A 240 -17.92 11.15 5.22
CA ASP A 240 -17.32 11.88 6.33
C ASP A 240 -16.04 12.61 5.90
N PRO A 241 -16.01 13.97 5.94
CA PRO A 241 -14.82 14.73 5.56
C PRO A 241 -13.70 14.75 6.63
N THR A 242 -13.92 14.10 7.78
CA THR A 242 -12.98 14.01 8.90
C THR A 242 -12.17 12.70 8.92
N ASP A 243 -12.29 11.88 7.87
CA ASP A 243 -11.56 10.62 7.67
C ASP A 243 -11.73 9.68 8.89
N ASP A 244 -12.98 9.39 9.26
CA ASP A 244 -13.32 8.53 10.38
C ASP A 244 -13.32 7.05 9.98
N ILE A 245 -12.47 6.26 10.63
CA ILE A 245 -12.13 4.90 10.20
C ILE A 245 -12.36 3.91 11.33
N MET A 246 -13.10 2.85 11.02
CA MET A 246 -13.28 1.69 11.88
C MET A 246 -12.19 0.66 11.58
N ILE A 247 -11.38 0.31 12.58
CA ILE A 247 -10.22 -0.58 12.48
C ILE A 247 -10.47 -1.85 13.27
N LYS A 248 -10.17 -3.00 12.66
CA LYS A 248 -10.21 -4.31 13.31
C LYS A 248 -8.81 -4.78 13.69
N ILE A 249 -8.67 -5.20 14.94
CA ILE A 249 -7.43 -5.74 15.49
C ILE A 249 -7.73 -7.02 16.27
N ILE A 250 -6.78 -7.96 16.31
CA ILE A 250 -6.92 -9.25 17.02
C ILE A 250 -6.01 -9.32 18.25
N ALA A 251 -6.55 -9.82 19.37
CA ALA A 251 -5.81 -10.13 20.58
C ALA A 251 -5.43 -11.62 20.60
N ASN A 252 -4.25 -11.93 21.14
CA ASN A 252 -3.75 -13.31 21.27
C ASN A 252 -4.01 -14.12 19.99
N PRO A 253 -3.49 -13.68 18.82
CA PRO A 253 -3.62 -14.48 17.60
C PRO A 253 -3.03 -15.85 17.90
N GLU A 254 -3.84 -16.90 17.78
CA GLU A 254 -3.30 -18.25 17.87
C GLU A 254 -2.20 -18.36 16.83
N SER A 255 -1.03 -18.91 17.23
CA SER A 255 0.09 -19.05 16.32
C SER A 255 -0.37 -19.82 15.09
N ASN A 256 -0.48 -19.12 13.96
CA ASN A 256 -0.73 -19.74 12.68
C ASN A 256 0.59 -20.33 12.20
N TYR A 257 0.84 -21.56 12.64
CA TYR A 257 2.03 -22.33 12.28
C TYR A 257 2.15 -22.54 10.78
N PHE A 258 1.16 -22.17 9.96
CA PHE A 258 1.07 -22.46 8.53
C PHE A 258 1.33 -21.25 7.62
N ARG A 259 1.53 -20.05 8.17
CA ARG A 259 1.83 -18.82 7.41
C ARG A 259 3.13 -18.90 6.58
N SER A 260 4.14 -19.64 7.04
CA SER A 260 5.45 -19.63 6.36
C SER A 260 5.39 -20.35 5.03
N CYS A 261 4.58 -21.41 4.92
CA CYS A 261 4.30 -22.08 3.65
C CYS A 261 3.64 -21.14 2.63
N GLU A 262 2.65 -20.34 3.04
CA GLU A 262 2.01 -19.35 2.15
C GLU A 262 3.03 -18.36 1.57
N TRP A 263 3.87 -17.79 2.43
CA TRP A 263 4.90 -16.85 2.00
C TRP A 263 6.02 -17.49 1.17
N LEU A 264 6.34 -18.76 1.43
CA LEU A 264 7.33 -19.47 0.62
C LEU A 264 6.86 -19.60 -0.83
N VAL A 265 5.57 -19.80 -1.09
CA VAL A 265 5.02 -19.84 -2.46
C VAL A 265 5.30 -18.54 -3.20
N VAL A 266 4.99 -17.40 -2.57
CA VAL A 266 5.25 -16.07 -3.13
C VAL A 266 6.74 -15.91 -3.47
N ARG A 267 7.63 -16.30 -2.54
CA ARG A 267 9.08 -16.20 -2.73
C ARG A 267 9.57 -17.08 -3.89
N ILE A 268 9.02 -18.29 -4.05
CA ILE A 268 9.40 -19.19 -5.16
C ILE A 268 9.11 -18.52 -6.51
N TYR A 269 7.92 -17.94 -6.68
CA TYR A 269 7.55 -17.29 -7.95
C TYR A 269 8.32 -15.99 -8.20
N MET A 270 8.59 -15.20 -7.16
CA MET A 270 9.45 -14.02 -7.29
C MET A 270 10.88 -14.41 -7.71
N GLN A 271 11.46 -15.42 -7.07
CA GLN A 271 12.77 -15.93 -7.42
C GLN A 271 12.80 -16.56 -8.81
N PHE A 272 11.72 -17.25 -9.22
CA PHE A 272 11.59 -17.74 -10.58
C PHE A 272 11.60 -16.60 -11.60
N GLY A 273 10.78 -15.56 -11.40
CA GLY A 273 10.77 -14.38 -12.27
C GLY A 273 12.14 -13.69 -12.35
N GLN A 274 12.79 -13.47 -11.20
CA GLN A 274 14.14 -12.89 -11.15
C GLN A 274 15.18 -13.77 -11.86
N TYR A 275 15.06 -15.09 -11.74
CA TYR A 275 15.98 -16.03 -12.38
C TYR A 275 15.90 -15.96 -13.92
N LEU A 276 14.69 -15.77 -14.46
CA LEU A 276 14.48 -15.64 -15.91
C LEU A 276 15.13 -14.38 -16.51
N ASN A 277 15.49 -13.39 -15.70
CA ASN A 277 16.18 -12.19 -16.17
C ASN A 277 17.65 -12.45 -16.55
N HIS A 278 18.23 -13.58 -16.14
CA HIS A 278 19.64 -13.89 -16.39
C HIS A 278 19.88 -15.32 -16.87
N THR A 279 18.93 -16.24 -16.68
CA THR A 279 19.10 -17.62 -17.09
C THR A 279 17.78 -18.21 -17.57
N SER A 280 17.84 -18.98 -18.66
CA SER A 280 16.68 -19.68 -19.19
C SER A 280 15.97 -20.56 -18.16
N PHE A 281 14.63 -20.63 -18.24
CA PHE A 281 13.78 -21.32 -17.28
C PHE A 281 14.20 -22.76 -17.00
N TYR A 282 14.72 -23.46 -18.02
CA TYR A 282 15.05 -24.86 -17.89
C TYR A 282 16.23 -25.14 -16.96
N TYR A 283 17.00 -24.13 -16.52
CA TYR A 283 18.02 -24.28 -15.48
C TYR A 283 17.50 -24.03 -14.06
N PHE A 284 16.29 -23.48 -13.90
CA PHE A 284 15.73 -23.19 -12.59
C PHE A 284 15.58 -24.47 -11.74
N PRO A 285 15.91 -24.44 -10.44
CA PRO A 285 15.93 -25.64 -9.60
C PRO A 285 14.54 -25.98 -9.03
N PHE A 286 13.55 -26.18 -9.90
CA PHE A 286 12.14 -26.48 -9.53
C PHE A 286 12.01 -27.56 -8.45
N VAL A 287 12.71 -28.68 -8.60
CA VAL A 287 12.67 -29.80 -7.65
C VAL A 287 13.14 -29.38 -6.26
N LYS A 288 14.19 -28.54 -6.16
CA LYS A 288 14.67 -28.06 -4.86
C LYS A 288 13.57 -27.25 -4.17
N PHE A 289 12.90 -26.34 -4.87
CA PHE A 289 11.84 -25.54 -4.28
C PHE A 289 10.63 -26.38 -3.82
N LEU A 290 10.22 -27.38 -4.60
CA LEU A 290 9.17 -28.31 -4.18
C LEU A 290 9.57 -29.08 -2.91
N VAL A 291 10.81 -29.56 -2.82
CA VAL A 291 11.33 -30.24 -1.63
C VAL A 291 11.32 -29.31 -0.41
N HIS A 292 11.75 -28.06 -0.58
CA HIS A 292 11.73 -27.07 0.51
C HIS A 292 10.30 -26.78 0.99
N TYR A 293 9.35 -26.64 0.07
CA TYR A 293 7.95 -26.40 0.42
C TYR A 293 7.37 -27.56 1.23
N TRP A 294 7.47 -28.79 0.75
CA TRP A 294 6.93 -29.95 1.44
C TRP A 294 7.67 -30.23 2.76
N SER A 295 8.98 -29.97 2.83
CA SER A 295 9.74 -30.07 4.07
C SER A 295 9.28 -29.06 5.13
N LEU A 296 9.04 -27.81 4.73
CA LEU A 296 8.51 -26.78 5.61
C LEU A 296 7.11 -27.13 6.09
N PHE A 297 6.22 -27.51 5.16
CA PHE A 297 4.85 -27.92 5.46
C PHE A 297 4.80 -29.08 6.46
N LEU A 298 5.65 -30.10 6.30
CA LEU A 298 5.75 -31.22 7.23
C LEU A 298 6.25 -30.77 8.61
N SER A 299 7.15 -29.80 8.67
CA SER A 299 7.68 -29.26 9.93
C SER A 299 6.61 -28.46 10.67
N GLU A 300 5.91 -27.58 9.97
CA GLU A 300 4.75 -26.81 10.48
C GLU A 300 3.64 -27.75 10.95
N THR A 301 3.30 -28.76 10.16
CA THR A 301 2.29 -29.78 10.52
C THR A 301 2.68 -30.52 11.80
N LYS A 302 3.94 -30.94 11.95
CA LYS A 302 4.41 -31.62 13.17
C LYS A 302 4.30 -30.73 14.40
N LEU A 303 4.62 -29.45 14.29
CA LEU A 303 4.50 -28.48 15.38
C LEU A 303 3.04 -28.26 15.75
N SER A 304 2.18 -28.03 14.76
CA SER A 304 0.73 -27.90 14.95
C SER A 304 0.16 -29.14 15.64
N ILE A 305 0.52 -30.36 15.21
CA ILE A 305 0.01 -31.62 15.79
C ILE A 305 0.34 -31.72 17.26
N LYS A 306 1.55 -31.31 17.66
CA LYS A 306 1.95 -31.28 19.07
C LYS A 306 1.11 -30.31 19.90
N GLN A 307 0.71 -29.18 19.31
CA GLN A 307 -0.03 -28.12 20.01
C GLN A 307 -1.54 -28.39 20.10
N TYR A 308 -2.16 -28.79 18.98
CA TYR A 308 -3.63 -28.83 18.84
C TYR A 308 -4.19 -30.24 18.64
N GLY A 309 -3.32 -31.23 18.43
CA GLY A 309 -3.70 -32.61 18.11
C GLY A 309 -4.03 -32.82 16.63
N PHE A 310 -3.79 -34.05 16.17
CA PHE A 310 -3.91 -34.43 14.75
C PHE A 310 -5.33 -34.24 14.17
N LEU A 311 -6.36 -34.72 14.87
CA LEU A 311 -7.74 -34.64 14.38
C LEU A 311 -8.23 -33.19 14.26
N THR A 312 -7.79 -32.32 15.16
CA THR A 312 -8.13 -30.89 15.14
C THR A 312 -7.57 -30.23 13.88
N ILE A 313 -6.32 -30.51 13.53
CA ILE A 313 -5.68 -29.89 12.37
C ILE A 313 -6.32 -30.38 11.07
N LEU A 314 -6.50 -31.69 10.94
CA LEU A 314 -7.01 -32.28 9.70
C LEU A 314 -8.42 -31.76 9.35
N PHE A 315 -9.30 -31.62 10.34
CA PHE A 315 -10.71 -31.29 10.11
C PHE A 315 -11.11 -29.86 10.47
N ARG A 316 -10.35 -29.15 11.31
CA ARG A 316 -10.72 -27.83 11.84
C ARG A 316 -9.73 -26.71 11.55
N SER A 317 -8.57 -26.98 10.93
CA SER A 317 -7.63 -25.93 10.52
C SER A 317 -7.79 -25.59 9.04
N PRO A 318 -8.37 -24.42 8.70
CA PRO A 318 -8.42 -23.94 7.32
C PRO A 318 -7.03 -23.71 6.74
N ASP A 319 -6.07 -23.24 7.55
CA ASP A 319 -4.70 -22.96 7.11
C ASP A 319 -3.97 -24.24 6.66
N PHE A 320 -4.15 -25.34 7.39
CA PHE A 320 -3.62 -26.64 6.98
C PHE A 320 -4.21 -27.07 5.63
N GLN A 321 -5.53 -27.00 5.48
CA GLN A 321 -6.22 -27.38 4.25
C GLN A 321 -5.78 -26.51 3.06
N MET A 322 -5.66 -25.20 3.29
CA MET A 322 -5.18 -24.25 2.30
C MET A 322 -3.76 -24.60 1.86
N ASN A 323 -2.83 -24.85 2.79
CA ASN A 323 -1.46 -25.22 2.45
C ASN A 323 -1.36 -26.56 1.72
N VAL A 324 -2.19 -27.55 2.05
CA VAL A 324 -2.26 -28.79 1.25
C VAL A 324 -2.68 -28.47 -0.18
N PHE A 325 -3.75 -27.68 -0.35
CA PHE A 325 -4.26 -27.30 -1.67
C PHE A 325 -3.22 -26.52 -2.48
N VAL A 326 -2.61 -25.50 -1.87
CA VAL A 326 -1.57 -24.66 -2.48
C VAL A 326 -0.32 -25.50 -2.83
N GLY A 327 0.10 -26.41 -1.95
CA GLY A 327 1.20 -27.34 -2.20
C GLY A 327 0.94 -28.29 -3.37
N ILE A 328 -0.27 -28.84 -3.46
CA ILE A 328 -0.70 -29.66 -4.59
C ILE A 328 -0.71 -28.82 -5.87
N PHE A 329 -1.34 -27.64 -5.84
CA PHE A 329 -1.42 -26.73 -6.98
C PHE A 329 -0.01 -26.39 -7.49
N MET A 330 0.90 -25.96 -6.62
CA MET A 330 2.28 -25.66 -6.97
C MET A 330 3.00 -26.88 -7.57
N THR A 331 2.82 -28.06 -6.98
CA THR A 331 3.41 -29.31 -7.50
C THR A 331 2.90 -29.59 -8.92
N VAL A 332 1.59 -29.47 -9.15
CA VAL A 332 0.95 -29.66 -10.46
C VAL A 332 1.42 -28.60 -11.46
N THR A 333 1.63 -27.34 -11.05
CA THR A 333 2.09 -26.26 -11.93
C THR A 333 3.57 -26.41 -12.30
N LEU A 334 4.43 -26.83 -11.37
CA LEU A 334 5.87 -26.94 -11.60
C LEU A 334 6.28 -28.26 -12.26
N LEU A 335 5.50 -29.33 -12.10
CA LEU A 335 5.79 -30.64 -12.69
C LEU A 335 5.92 -30.60 -14.23
N PRO A 336 5.04 -29.93 -14.98
CA PRO A 336 5.18 -29.72 -16.43
C PRO A 336 6.42 -28.93 -16.83
N LEU A 337 7.04 -28.16 -15.93
CA LEU A 337 8.28 -27.43 -16.22
C LEU A 337 9.51 -28.30 -15.95
N ILE A 338 9.46 -29.20 -14.96
CA ILE A 338 10.57 -30.08 -14.59
C ILE A 338 10.97 -31.01 -15.74
N LEU A 339 10.01 -31.67 -16.40
CA LEU A 339 10.30 -32.66 -17.43
C LEU A 339 10.96 -32.05 -18.68
N PRO A 340 10.42 -30.98 -19.32
CA PRO A 340 11.10 -30.29 -20.41
C PRO A 340 12.45 -29.73 -19.97
N SER A 341 12.55 -29.21 -18.74
CA SER A 341 13.82 -28.70 -18.22
C SER A 341 14.92 -29.75 -18.22
N PHE A 342 14.58 -30.96 -17.78
CA PHE A 342 15.49 -32.10 -17.78
C PHE A 342 15.89 -32.53 -19.21
N LEU A 343 14.91 -32.62 -20.13
CA LEU A 343 15.17 -33.01 -21.52
C LEU A 343 16.09 -32.00 -22.23
N VAL A 344 15.82 -30.70 -22.09
CA VAL A 344 16.65 -29.64 -22.70
C VAL A 344 18.09 -29.71 -22.20
N ARG A 345 18.30 -29.92 -20.90
CA ARG A 345 19.67 -30.04 -20.33
C ARG A 345 20.43 -31.25 -20.85
N ILE A 346 19.75 -32.36 -21.13
CA ILE A 346 20.38 -33.58 -21.67
C ILE A 346 20.74 -33.40 -23.14
N PHE A 347 19.82 -32.85 -23.94
CA PHE A 347 19.99 -32.77 -25.39
C PHE A 347 20.73 -31.52 -25.87
N SER A 348 20.82 -30.47 -25.04
CA SER A 348 21.53 -29.22 -25.37
C SER A 348 22.50 -28.78 -24.26
N PRO A 349 23.56 -29.57 -23.99
CA PRO A 349 24.55 -29.24 -22.95
C PRO A 349 25.41 -28.00 -23.31
N ARG A 350 25.38 -27.55 -24.57
CA ARG A 350 26.08 -26.34 -25.05
C ARG A 350 25.30 -25.03 -24.83
N ALA A 351 24.04 -25.08 -24.39
CA ALA A 351 23.21 -23.91 -24.15
C ALA A 351 23.58 -23.10 -22.89
N ILE A 352 24.85 -23.16 -22.47
CA ILE A 352 25.43 -22.44 -21.32
C ILE A 352 26.21 -21.20 -21.81
N LEU A 353 26.28 -20.93 -23.11
CA LEU A 353 26.93 -19.72 -23.61
C LEU A 353 26.06 -18.49 -23.30
N GLU A 354 26.31 -17.93 -22.12
CA GLU A 354 25.67 -16.76 -21.51
C GLU A 354 26.15 -15.42 -22.11
N TYR A 355 26.80 -15.42 -23.28
CA TYR A 355 27.44 -14.22 -23.83
C TYR A 355 27.16 -14.04 -25.32
N GLU A 356 26.88 -12.80 -25.73
CA GLU A 356 26.92 -12.34 -27.12
C GLU A 356 28.25 -11.69 -27.42
N GLN A 357 28.71 -11.76 -28.68
CA GLN A 357 29.89 -11.03 -29.11
C GLN A 357 29.48 -9.71 -29.77
N LEU A 358 30.00 -8.58 -29.33
CA LEU A 358 29.78 -7.29 -29.96
C LEU A 358 31.03 -6.85 -30.71
N VAL A 359 30.87 -6.33 -31.92
CA VAL A 359 31.95 -5.66 -32.65
C VAL A 359 31.68 -4.16 -32.70
N LEU A 360 32.61 -3.40 -32.11
CA LEU A 360 32.56 -1.96 -31.96
C LEU A 360 33.75 -1.33 -32.70
N GLU A 361 33.52 -0.17 -33.30
CA GLU A 361 34.57 0.69 -33.84
C GLU A 361 34.67 1.95 -32.99
N HIS A 362 35.87 2.29 -32.53
CA HIS A 362 36.15 3.51 -31.82
C HIS A 362 36.34 4.66 -32.82
N THR A 363 35.61 5.77 -32.63
CA THR A 363 35.54 6.87 -33.61
C THR A 363 36.73 7.83 -33.55
N GLU A 364 37.48 7.84 -32.44
CA GLU A 364 38.74 8.58 -32.33
C GLU A 364 39.92 7.63 -32.60
N ASN A 365 40.87 8.05 -33.44
CA ASN A 365 42.13 7.33 -33.65
C ASN A 365 42.88 7.25 -32.32
N ILE A 366 42.94 6.07 -31.70
CA ILE A 366 43.67 5.88 -30.45
C ILE A 366 45.14 5.61 -30.78
N ASP A 367 45.99 6.62 -30.66
CA ASP A 367 47.45 6.45 -30.64
C ASP A 367 47.96 5.87 -29.30
N GLU A 368 47.15 5.92 -28.22
CA GLU A 368 47.47 5.46 -26.86
C GLU A 368 46.86 4.08 -26.48
N ASP A 369 46.88 3.74 -25.19
CA ASP A 369 46.52 2.44 -24.61
C ASP A 369 45.07 1.98 -24.92
N PRO A 370 44.80 0.66 -24.97
CA PRO A 370 43.48 0.13 -25.29
C PRO A 370 42.41 0.50 -24.25
N PHE A 371 41.19 0.81 -24.73
CA PHE A 371 40.08 1.19 -23.87
C PHE A 371 39.67 0.08 -22.90
N ASN A 372 39.57 0.40 -21.61
CA ASN A 372 39.18 -0.55 -20.58
C ASN A 372 37.65 -0.62 -20.42
N PHE A 373 36.99 -1.52 -21.16
CA PHE A 373 35.54 -1.71 -21.11
C PHE A 373 35.01 -2.13 -19.73
N GLN A 374 35.76 -2.94 -18.98
CA GLN A 374 35.32 -3.44 -17.68
C GLN A 374 35.21 -2.32 -16.63
N GLN A 375 36.17 -1.41 -16.64
CA GLN A 375 36.20 -0.28 -15.70
C GLN A 375 35.26 0.85 -16.14
N SER A 376 35.16 1.11 -17.45
CA SER A 376 34.47 2.30 -17.97
C SER A 376 33.00 2.06 -18.34
N ILE A 377 32.60 0.82 -18.65
CA ILE A 377 31.25 0.48 -19.11
C ILE A 377 30.56 -0.46 -18.11
N ASP A 378 31.03 -1.70 -17.98
CA ASP A 378 30.44 -2.67 -17.06
C ASP A 378 31.42 -3.79 -16.68
N PRO A 379 31.56 -4.14 -15.39
CA PRO A 379 32.49 -5.17 -14.94
C PRO A 379 32.16 -6.58 -15.46
N HIS A 380 30.94 -6.83 -15.96
CA HIS A 380 30.57 -8.12 -16.52
C HIS A 380 30.97 -8.32 -17.99
N ILE A 381 31.53 -7.29 -18.65
CA ILE A 381 32.09 -7.44 -19.99
C ILE A 381 33.32 -8.35 -19.89
N ASP A 382 33.34 -9.40 -20.71
CA ASP A 382 34.42 -10.38 -20.74
C ASP A 382 35.14 -10.34 -22.10
N HIS A 383 36.37 -10.85 -22.13
CA HIS A 383 37.17 -11.07 -23.33
C HIS A 383 37.14 -9.94 -24.38
N VAL A 384 37.96 -8.91 -24.17
CA VAL A 384 38.17 -7.83 -25.15
C VAL A 384 39.30 -8.21 -26.11
N GLN A 385 38.99 -8.31 -27.40
CA GLN A 385 39.95 -8.57 -28.48
C GLN A 385 40.01 -7.38 -29.45
N ILE A 386 41.23 -6.92 -29.75
CA ILE A 386 41.47 -5.84 -30.73
C ILE A 386 41.66 -6.46 -32.12
N LEU A 387 40.90 -6.00 -33.13
CA LEU A 387 40.83 -6.59 -34.46
C LEU A 387 41.53 -5.75 -35.53
N LYS A 388 42.60 -6.27 -36.17
CA LYS A 388 43.30 -5.80 -37.42
C LYS A 388 43.73 -4.31 -37.53
N LYS A 389 42.99 -3.35 -36.97
CA LYS A 389 43.27 -1.91 -36.76
C LYS A 389 42.93 -1.60 -35.28
N LYS A 390 43.68 -0.72 -34.62
CA LYS A 390 43.51 -0.40 -33.18
C LYS A 390 42.11 0.13 -32.81
N ASP A 391 41.30 0.46 -33.81
CA ASP A 391 39.99 1.07 -33.63
C ASP A 391 38.86 0.04 -33.51
N PHE A 392 39.07 -1.25 -33.83
CA PHE A 392 38.01 -2.27 -33.74
C PHE A 392 38.17 -3.17 -32.52
N TYR A 393 37.09 -3.32 -31.76
CA TYR A 393 37.00 -4.15 -30.57
C TYR A 393 35.93 -5.22 -30.74
N ALA A 394 36.29 -6.48 -30.47
CA ALA A 394 35.35 -7.55 -30.23
C ALA A 394 35.26 -7.77 -28.71
N ILE A 395 34.08 -7.64 -28.13
CA ILE A 395 33.84 -7.82 -26.69
C ILE A 395 32.76 -8.88 -26.46
N ARG A 396 32.82 -9.61 -25.34
CA ARG A 396 31.75 -10.52 -24.92
C ARG A 396 30.90 -9.87 -23.85
N VAL A 397 29.59 -9.86 -24.05
CA VAL A 397 28.62 -9.24 -23.14
C VAL A 397 27.61 -10.28 -22.66
N PRO A 398 27.26 -10.30 -21.36
CA PRO A 398 26.24 -11.21 -20.88
C PRO A 398 24.88 -11.00 -21.56
N ARG A 399 24.15 -12.10 -21.74
CA ARG A 399 22.80 -12.13 -22.31
C ARG A 399 21.73 -11.58 -21.37
N HIS A 400 20.49 -11.54 -21.85
CA HIS A 400 19.29 -11.20 -21.09
C HIS A 400 19.26 -9.75 -20.57
N TYR A 401 18.86 -9.53 -19.31
CA TYR A 401 18.62 -8.18 -18.77
C TYR A 401 19.90 -7.32 -18.75
N ILE A 402 21.06 -7.93 -18.49
CA ILE A 402 22.35 -7.22 -18.42
C ILE A 402 22.76 -6.69 -19.80
N PHE A 403 22.44 -7.42 -20.87
CA PHE A 403 22.73 -7.04 -22.26
C PHE A 403 22.21 -5.64 -22.60
N THR A 404 20.94 -5.39 -22.27
CA THR A 404 20.28 -4.10 -22.52
C THR A 404 20.99 -2.97 -21.77
N SER A 405 21.36 -3.20 -20.51
CA SER A 405 22.08 -2.22 -19.70
C SER A 405 23.44 -1.86 -20.31
N ILE A 406 24.21 -2.87 -20.75
CA ILE A 406 25.52 -2.66 -21.36
C ILE A 406 25.39 -1.88 -22.68
N LEU A 407 24.44 -2.23 -23.55
CA LEU A 407 24.21 -1.50 -24.80
C LEU A 407 23.82 -0.04 -24.55
N LYS A 408 22.99 0.23 -23.54
CA LYS A 408 22.64 1.61 -23.15
C LYS A 408 23.88 2.37 -22.67
N LYS A 409 24.71 1.77 -21.81
CA LYS A 409 25.95 2.39 -21.34
C LYS A 409 26.94 2.66 -22.48
N LEU A 410 27.12 1.71 -23.39
CA LEU A 410 27.95 1.87 -24.59
C LEU A 410 27.44 3.01 -25.48
N ALA A 411 26.13 3.07 -25.73
CA ALA A 411 25.53 4.13 -26.56
C ALA A 411 25.69 5.52 -25.94
N MET A 412 25.60 5.62 -24.61
CA MET A 412 25.74 6.86 -23.84
C MET A 412 27.20 7.27 -23.56
N HIS A 413 28.16 6.37 -23.77
CA HIS A 413 29.58 6.68 -23.67
C HIS A 413 30.03 7.50 -24.90
N SER A 414 29.65 8.78 -24.88
CA SER A 414 30.19 9.91 -25.64
C SER A 414 30.21 9.81 -27.18
N GLY A 415 29.43 8.91 -27.80
CA GLY A 415 29.47 8.72 -29.26
C GLY A 415 30.82 8.19 -29.78
N GLN A 416 31.65 7.66 -28.87
CA GLN A 416 32.98 7.13 -29.17
C GLN A 416 32.92 5.78 -29.89
N PHE A 417 31.77 5.12 -29.87
CA PHE A 417 31.61 3.79 -30.46
C PHE A 417 30.55 3.79 -31.56
N ASN A 418 30.93 3.26 -32.72
CA ASN A 418 30.02 2.82 -33.76
C ASN A 418 29.77 1.31 -33.59
N PHE A 419 28.51 0.92 -33.67
CA PHE A 419 28.11 -0.47 -33.53
C PHE A 419 28.01 -1.15 -34.90
N HIS A 420 28.77 -2.22 -35.10
CA HIS A 420 28.84 -2.90 -36.40
C HIS A 420 28.12 -4.24 -36.42
N TYR A 421 28.44 -5.14 -35.48
CA TYR A 421 27.94 -6.52 -35.49
C TYR A 421 27.56 -7.01 -34.09
N ILE A 422 26.59 -7.91 -34.06
CA ILE A 422 26.22 -8.71 -32.88
C ILE A 422 26.32 -10.17 -33.29
N SER A 423 27.27 -10.88 -32.70
CA SER A 423 27.65 -12.24 -33.03
C SER A 423 27.90 -12.35 -34.54
N ASP A 424 27.04 -13.02 -35.31
CA ASP A 424 27.20 -13.18 -36.76
C ASP A 424 26.19 -12.34 -37.60
N ARG A 425 25.50 -11.37 -36.97
CA ARG A 425 24.45 -10.56 -37.63
C ARG A 425 24.79 -9.08 -37.72
N ASP A 426 24.35 -8.45 -38.82
CA ASP A 426 24.61 -7.05 -39.16
C ASP A 426 23.37 -6.25 -39.61
N ASP A 427 22.20 -6.88 -39.54
CA ASP A 427 20.93 -6.35 -40.05
C ASP A 427 20.12 -5.62 -38.97
N GLN A 428 19.26 -6.31 -38.23
CA GLN A 428 18.21 -5.72 -37.38
C GLN A 428 18.03 -6.43 -36.05
N ILE A 429 18.27 -5.70 -34.96
CA ILE A 429 18.00 -6.17 -33.59
C ILE A 429 16.61 -5.75 -33.13
N GLN A 430 15.96 -6.59 -32.33
CA GLN A 430 14.65 -6.27 -31.76
C GLN A 430 14.79 -5.54 -30.42
N SER A 431 13.88 -4.61 -30.15
CA SER A 431 13.76 -3.92 -28.87
C SER A 431 12.30 -3.82 -28.43
N GLU A 432 12.06 -4.06 -27.15
CA GLU A 432 10.81 -3.79 -26.47
C GLU A 432 10.81 -2.39 -25.87
N ILE A 433 9.79 -1.62 -26.18
CA ILE A 433 9.60 -0.23 -25.76
C ILE A 433 8.23 -0.11 -25.09
N LEU A 434 8.21 0.43 -23.88
CA LEU A 434 7.00 0.77 -23.14
C LEU A 434 6.68 2.25 -23.31
N ILE A 435 5.43 2.59 -23.60
CA ILE A 435 4.93 3.96 -23.73
C ILE A 435 3.76 4.16 -22.77
N ASN A 436 3.78 5.26 -22.03
CA ASN A 436 2.67 5.65 -21.15
C ASN A 436 1.61 6.44 -21.95
N ASN A 437 0.41 5.88 -22.06
CA ASN A 437 -0.69 6.32 -22.92
C ASN A 437 -1.49 7.51 -22.38
N ASP A 438 -1.33 7.88 -21.10
CA ASP A 438 -2.14 8.96 -20.51
C ASP A 438 -1.93 10.31 -21.25
N ASP A 439 -0.78 10.53 -21.89
CA ASP A 439 -0.47 11.79 -22.58
C ASP A 439 0.06 11.66 -24.04
N ASP A 440 0.48 10.47 -24.51
CA ASP A 440 1.47 10.41 -25.61
C ASP A 440 1.08 9.57 -26.84
N VAL A 441 -0.18 9.65 -27.30
CA VAL A 441 -0.59 9.11 -28.63
C VAL A 441 0.28 9.66 -29.77
N GLN A 442 0.73 10.91 -29.62
CA GLN A 442 1.65 11.54 -30.58
C GLN A 442 3.03 10.85 -30.59
N ARG A 443 3.50 10.35 -29.45
CA ARG A 443 4.76 9.61 -29.34
C ARG A 443 4.73 8.29 -30.07
N LEU A 444 3.64 7.54 -29.88
CA LEU A 444 3.40 6.29 -30.59
C LEU A 444 3.41 6.52 -32.11
N MET A 445 2.75 7.59 -32.57
CA MET A 445 2.77 7.97 -33.98
C MET A 445 4.16 8.41 -34.46
N TRP A 446 4.91 9.17 -33.65
CA TRP A 446 6.26 9.62 -33.97
C TRP A 446 7.24 8.44 -34.13
N LEU A 447 7.19 7.45 -33.24
CA LEU A 447 8.00 6.23 -33.33
C LEU A 447 7.68 5.44 -34.59
N LYS A 448 6.39 5.26 -34.90
CA LYS A 448 5.93 4.57 -36.12
C LYS A 448 6.36 5.25 -37.42
N GLN A 449 6.71 6.53 -37.39
CA GLN A 449 7.15 7.28 -38.56
C GLN A 449 8.68 7.29 -38.75
N GLN A 450 9.45 6.73 -37.82
CA GLN A 450 10.91 6.69 -37.94
C GLN A 450 11.33 5.69 -39.04
N PRO A 451 12.10 6.10 -40.05
CA PRO A 451 12.49 5.23 -41.18
C PRO A 451 13.47 4.11 -40.78
N SER A 452 14.09 4.24 -39.60
CA SER A 452 15.04 3.30 -39.00
C SER A 452 14.39 2.24 -38.11
N ILE A 453 13.08 2.35 -37.88
CA ILE A 453 12.31 1.51 -36.96
C ILE A 453 11.26 0.75 -37.76
N ASP A 454 11.25 -0.57 -37.64
CA ASP A 454 10.17 -1.42 -38.12
C ASP A 454 9.31 -1.87 -36.93
N VAL A 455 8.03 -1.51 -36.88
CA VAL A 455 7.15 -1.91 -35.76
C VAL A 455 6.61 -3.31 -36.03
N ILE A 456 7.08 -4.28 -35.27
CA ILE A 456 6.77 -5.70 -35.44
C ILE A 456 5.45 -6.03 -34.74
N TYR A 457 5.33 -5.65 -33.46
CA TYR A 457 4.15 -5.90 -32.64
C TYR A 457 3.79 -4.70 -31.78
N GLU A 458 2.49 -4.54 -31.54
CA GLU A 458 1.93 -3.57 -30.60
C GLU A 458 0.88 -4.27 -29.75
N TYR A 459 0.98 -4.12 -28.43
CA TYR A 459 -0.04 -4.63 -27.52
C TYR A 459 -0.22 -3.72 -26.31
N LYS A 460 -1.43 -3.71 -25.75
CA LYS A 460 -1.72 -3.01 -24.49
C LYS A 460 -1.44 -3.93 -23.32
N ASN A 461 -0.84 -3.39 -22.26
CA ASN A 461 -0.59 -4.17 -21.05
C ASN A 461 -1.96 -4.64 -20.48
N PRO A 462 -2.15 -5.94 -20.23
CA PRO A 462 -3.45 -6.48 -19.81
C PRO A 462 -3.84 -6.07 -18.38
N ILE A 463 -2.89 -5.61 -17.58
CA ILE A 463 -3.12 -5.16 -16.19
C ILE A 463 -3.27 -3.64 -16.15
N ASP A 464 -2.45 -2.92 -16.92
CA ASP A 464 -2.47 -1.46 -16.99
C ASP A 464 -2.81 -0.97 -18.40
N ASN A 465 -4.09 -0.64 -18.63
CA ASN A 465 -4.58 -0.14 -19.92
C ASN A 465 -3.93 1.18 -20.36
N LYS A 466 -3.21 1.85 -19.44
CA LYS A 466 -2.47 3.08 -19.71
C LYS A 466 -1.08 2.82 -20.27
N GLN A 467 -0.67 1.57 -20.45
CA GLN A 467 0.63 1.25 -21.04
C GLN A 467 0.47 0.53 -22.37
N THR A 468 1.14 1.03 -23.40
CA THR A 468 1.30 0.33 -24.68
C THR A 468 2.74 -0.15 -24.79
N THR A 469 2.90 -1.41 -25.17
CA THR A 469 4.20 -2.00 -25.45
C THR A 469 4.35 -2.19 -26.95
N LEU A 470 5.52 -1.78 -27.47
CA LEU A 470 5.92 -1.95 -28.86
C LEU A 470 7.13 -2.87 -28.92
N ILE A 471 7.09 -3.84 -29.83
CA ILE A 471 8.27 -4.59 -30.26
C ILE A 471 8.69 -4.02 -31.60
N VAL A 472 9.90 -3.48 -31.66
CA VAL A 472 10.44 -2.84 -32.85
C VAL A 472 11.73 -3.51 -33.33
N GLY A 473 11.89 -3.65 -34.64
CA GLY A 473 13.15 -3.98 -35.29
C GLY A 473 13.94 -2.71 -35.59
N VAL A 474 15.21 -2.70 -35.21
CA VAL A 474 16.12 -1.56 -35.34
C VAL A 474 17.38 -2.01 -36.06
N LYS A 475 17.81 -1.27 -37.08
CA LYS A 475 19.08 -1.57 -37.74
C LYS A 475 20.24 -1.47 -36.75
N ILE A 476 21.11 -2.48 -36.68
CA ILE A 476 22.21 -2.55 -35.70
C ILE A 476 23.07 -1.28 -35.73
N LYS A 477 23.40 -0.79 -36.93
CA LYS A 477 24.22 0.42 -37.14
C LYS A 477 23.56 1.71 -36.61
N GLU A 478 22.25 1.74 -36.49
CA GLU A 478 21.48 2.90 -36.05
C GLU A 478 21.08 2.80 -34.57
N LEU A 479 21.27 1.64 -33.93
CA LEU A 479 20.83 1.36 -32.57
C LEU A 479 21.37 2.37 -31.56
N PHE A 480 22.67 2.64 -31.55
CA PHE A 480 23.27 3.57 -30.57
C PHE A 480 22.77 5.00 -30.77
N SER A 481 22.51 5.42 -32.01
CA SER A 481 21.91 6.73 -32.30
C SER A 481 20.48 6.80 -31.75
N LEU A 482 19.69 5.75 -31.96
CA LEU A 482 18.32 5.67 -31.45
C LEU A 482 18.27 5.64 -29.94
N ILE A 483 19.10 4.83 -29.27
CA ILE A 483 19.18 4.79 -27.80
C ILE A 483 19.48 6.19 -27.24
N ARG A 484 20.43 6.93 -27.84
CA ARG A 484 20.73 8.30 -27.40
C ARG A 484 19.55 9.25 -27.57
N ASN A 485 18.84 9.16 -28.70
CA ASN A 485 17.63 9.95 -28.94
C ASN A 485 16.50 9.58 -27.97
N TRP A 486 16.43 8.31 -27.59
CA TRP A 486 15.42 7.77 -26.67
C TRP A 486 15.71 8.08 -25.21
N ALA A 487 16.98 8.27 -24.83
CA ALA A 487 17.37 8.57 -23.45
C ALA A 487 16.68 9.83 -22.88
N TYR A 488 16.37 10.82 -23.72
CA TYR A 488 15.57 11.98 -23.32
C TYR A 488 14.17 11.58 -22.85
N PHE A 489 13.49 10.68 -23.58
CA PHE A 489 12.14 10.20 -23.23
C PHE A 489 12.13 9.23 -22.05
N GLU A 490 13.24 8.54 -21.79
CA GLU A 490 13.36 7.78 -20.55
C GLU A 490 13.47 8.70 -19.32
N SER A 491 14.06 9.89 -19.49
CA SER A 491 14.23 10.84 -18.38
C SER A 491 12.93 11.55 -17.98
N ASP A 492 12.01 11.76 -18.92
CA ASP A 492 10.69 12.35 -18.66
C ASP A 492 9.61 11.31 -18.34
N GLY A 493 9.94 10.01 -18.43
CA GLY A 493 9.05 8.89 -18.12
C GLY A 493 7.97 8.62 -19.17
N SER A 494 8.01 9.29 -20.32
CA SER A 494 7.06 9.07 -21.41
C SER A 494 7.28 7.75 -22.14
N MET A 495 8.52 7.26 -22.15
CA MET A 495 8.93 6.05 -22.85
C MET A 495 10.02 5.31 -22.06
N THR A 496 10.06 3.98 -22.14
CA THR A 496 11.13 3.19 -21.52
C THR A 496 11.58 2.07 -22.43
N ILE A 497 12.89 1.93 -22.64
CA ILE A 497 13.46 0.75 -23.30
C ILE A 497 13.45 -0.37 -22.27
N VAL A 498 12.54 -1.33 -22.42
CA VAL A 498 12.37 -2.45 -21.48
C VAL A 498 13.47 -3.48 -21.69
N GLN A 499 13.67 -3.88 -22.94
CA GLN A 499 14.63 -4.91 -23.31
C GLN A 499 15.10 -4.73 -24.76
N ILE A 500 16.40 -4.90 -24.99
CA ILE A 500 16.96 -5.15 -26.32
C ILE A 500 17.24 -6.65 -26.39
N PHE A 501 16.65 -7.34 -27.35
CA PHE A 501 16.73 -8.80 -27.45
C PHE A 501 18.06 -9.21 -28.06
N ASP A 502 18.81 -10.06 -27.35
CA ASP A 502 19.96 -10.75 -27.92
C ASP A 502 19.54 -11.77 -28.99
N TYR A 503 20.48 -12.18 -29.86
CA TYR A 503 20.20 -13.21 -30.85
C TYR A 503 20.38 -14.59 -30.26
N PHE A 504 19.40 -15.48 -30.43
CA PHE A 504 19.53 -16.89 -30.09
C PHE A 504 19.62 -17.69 -31.39
N GLU A 505 20.83 -18.05 -31.81
CA GLU A 505 21.07 -19.14 -32.77
C GLU A 505 21.98 -20.22 -32.18
#